data_AF-A0AAV0Q7U1-F1
#
_entry.id   AF-A0AAV0Q7U1-F1
#
_cell.length_a   1.000
_cell.length_b   1.000
_cell.length_c   1.000
_cell.angle_alpha   90.00
_cell.angle_beta   90.00
_cell.angle_gamma   90.00
#
_symmetry.space_group_name_H-M   'P 1'
#
loop_
_entity.id
_entity.type
_entity.pdbx_description
1 polymer ?
#
loop_
_entity_poly.entity_id
_entity_poly.type
_entity_poly.pdbx_seq_one_letter_code
_entity_poly.pdbx_strand_id
1 'polypeptide(L)'
;MIAVITMNSSATSVRRVVTCNDRLIELLPCSAYLTKATPSPSPACCFSVKELNAKANTTAIRSEYCKCFKSAIVGNLVDASLAKGLPGL
;
A
#
# COMPACT_ATOMS: atom_id res chain seq x y z
N MET A 1 -43.71 -6.36 -16.97
CA MET A 1 -42.99 -5.25 -16.32
C MET A 1 -41.61 -5.17 -16.97
N ILE A 2 -41.43 -4.24 -17.90
CA ILE A 2 -40.17 -4.01 -18.61
C ILE A 2 -39.45 -2.89 -17.85
N ALA A 3 -38.32 -3.18 -17.21
CA ALA A 3 -37.48 -2.17 -16.59
C ALA A 3 -36.54 -1.58 -17.65
N VAL A 4 -36.82 -0.35 -18.09
CA VAL A 4 -35.93 0.42 -18.95
C VAL A 4 -34.77 0.91 -18.09
N ILE A 5 -33.60 0.30 -18.24
CA ILE A 5 -32.37 0.73 -17.59
C ILE A 5 -31.81 1.88 -18.42
N THR A 6 -32.05 3.11 -17.96
CA THR A 6 -31.42 4.30 -18.55
C THR A 6 -29.92 4.25 -18.27
N MET A 7 -29.11 4.30 -19.33
CA MET A 7 -27.66 4.41 -19.23
C MET A 7 -27.30 5.80 -18.70
N ASN A 8 -27.21 5.95 -17.38
CA ASN A 8 -26.65 7.14 -16.77
C ASN A 8 -25.13 7.06 -16.91
N SER A 9 -24.55 7.88 -17.78
CA SER A 9 -23.10 8.01 -17.98
C SER A 9 -22.43 8.66 -16.77
N SER A 10 -22.50 8.03 -15.60
CA SER A 10 -21.51 8.30 -14.56
C SER A 10 -20.20 7.71 -15.06
N ALA A 11 -19.24 8.59 -15.36
CA ALA A 11 -17.86 8.20 -15.57
C ALA A 11 -17.39 7.46 -14.31
N THR A 12 -17.61 6.15 -14.27
CA THR A 12 -16.92 5.25 -13.37
C THR A 12 -15.47 5.31 -13.79
N SER A 13 -14.74 6.25 -13.19
CA SER A 13 -13.35 5.99 -12.88
C SER A 13 -13.36 4.58 -12.30
N VAL A 14 -12.80 3.62 -13.03
CA VAL A 14 -12.48 2.31 -12.49
C VAL A 14 -11.38 2.59 -11.47
N ARG A 15 -11.77 3.12 -10.32
CA ARG A 15 -10.97 3.09 -9.12
C ARG A 15 -10.97 1.62 -8.81
N ARG A 16 -9.97 0.89 -9.32
CA ARG A 16 -9.60 -0.40 -8.76
C ARG A 16 -9.61 -0.13 -7.26
N VAL A 17 -10.52 -0.76 -6.54
CA VAL A 17 -10.50 -0.74 -5.09
C VAL A 17 -9.26 -1.55 -4.74
N VAL A 18 -8.10 -0.89 -4.82
CA VAL A 18 -6.86 -1.46 -4.35
C VAL A 18 -7.10 -1.55 -2.85
N THR A 19 -7.36 -2.75 -2.39
CA THR A 19 -7.70 -2.98 -0.99
C THR A 19 -6.45 -2.72 -0.14
N CYS A 20 -6.65 -2.43 1.14
CA CYS A 20 -5.51 -2.31 2.05
C CYS A 20 -4.63 -3.58 2.00
N ASN A 21 -5.24 -4.75 1.87
CA ASN A 21 -4.53 -6.02 1.72
C ASN A 21 -3.58 -6.03 0.51
N ASP A 22 -4.02 -5.54 -0.65
CA ASP A 22 -3.18 -5.44 -1.85
C ASP A 22 -1.97 -4.53 -1.62
N ARG A 23 -2.16 -3.43 -0.89
CA ARG A 23 -1.07 -2.49 -0.56
C ARG A 23 -0.10 -3.05 0.48
N LEU A 24 -0.56 -3.92 1.38
CA LEU A 24 0.29 -4.65 2.34
C LEU A 24 1.10 -5.74 1.64
N ILE A 25 0.53 -6.41 0.64
CA ILE A 25 1.23 -7.42 -0.17
C ILE A 25 2.46 -6.82 -0.85
N GLU A 26 2.40 -5.56 -1.30
CA GLU A 26 3.55 -4.86 -1.90
C GLU A 26 4.73 -4.70 -0.91
N LEU A 27 4.50 -4.74 0.40
CA LEU A 27 5.55 -4.66 1.43
C LEU A 27 5.91 -6.00 2.09
N LEU A 28 5.32 -7.12 1.67
CA LEU A 28 5.67 -8.46 2.16
C LEU A 28 7.18 -8.73 2.16
N PRO A 29 7.96 -8.35 1.12
CA PRO A 29 9.41 -8.56 1.11
C PRO A 29 10.16 -7.80 2.21
N CYS A 30 9.56 -6.76 2.80
CA CYS A 30 10.12 -5.96 3.88
C CYS A 30 9.77 -6.48 5.28
N SER A 31 8.85 -7.45 5.39
CA SER A 31 8.34 -7.95 6.67
C SER A 31 9.45 -8.38 7.64
N ALA A 32 10.45 -9.14 7.18
CA ALA A 32 11.56 -9.59 8.01
C ALA A 32 12.40 -8.44 8.60
N TYR A 33 12.60 -7.37 7.83
CA TYR A 33 13.29 -6.17 8.33
C TYR A 33 12.39 -5.38 9.29
N LEU A 34 11.14 -5.14 8.90
CA LEU A 34 10.16 -4.39 9.71
C LEU A 34 9.79 -5.09 11.02
N THR A 35 10.03 -6.39 11.15
CA THR A 35 9.81 -7.19 12.37
C THR A 35 11.09 -7.43 13.18
N LYS A 36 12.23 -6.82 12.81
CA LYS A 36 13.56 -7.05 13.43
C LYS A 36 14.10 -8.46 13.27
N ALA A 37 13.54 -9.28 12.39
CA ALA A 37 14.10 -10.60 12.07
C ALA A 37 15.42 -10.49 11.29
N THR A 38 15.62 -9.40 10.53
CA THR A 38 16.89 -9.07 9.88
C THR A 38 17.36 -7.66 10.24
N PRO A 39 18.69 -7.42 10.32
CA PRO A 39 19.23 -6.11 10.66
C PRO A 39 19.11 -5.08 9.53
N SER A 40 18.92 -5.54 8.28
CA SER A 40 18.87 -4.69 7.08
C SER A 40 17.75 -5.16 6.13
N PRO A 41 17.19 -4.24 5.32
CA PRO A 41 16.22 -4.60 4.29
C PRO A 41 16.88 -5.41 3.17
N SER A 42 16.14 -6.39 2.64
CA SER A 42 16.57 -7.18 1.49
C SER A 42 16.58 -6.33 0.21
N PRO A 43 17.35 -6.70 -0.83
CA PRO A 43 17.27 -6.05 -2.14
C PRO A 43 15.85 -6.04 -2.73
N ALA A 44 15.09 -7.12 -2.51
CA ALA A 44 13.69 -7.23 -2.91
C ALA A 44 12.80 -6.20 -2.18
N CYS A 45 12.97 -6.05 -0.85
CA CYS A 45 12.28 -5.01 -0.09
C CYS A 45 12.57 -3.61 -0.65
N CYS A 46 13.85 -3.28 -0.87
CA CYS A 46 14.23 -1.99 -1.42
C CYS A 46 13.64 -1.73 -2.81
N PHE A 47 13.56 -2.77 -3.66
CA PHE A 47 12.93 -2.68 -4.98
C PHE A 47 11.42 -2.42 -4.86
N SER A 48 10.71 -3.20 -4.04
CA SER A 48 9.27 -3.04 -3.85
C SER A 48 8.90 -1.67 -3.29
N VAL A 49 9.67 -1.14 -2.33
CA VAL A 49 9.44 0.21 -1.79
C VAL A 49 9.64 1.29 -2.86
N LYS A 50 10.64 1.14 -3.74
CA LYS A 50 10.86 2.07 -4.86
C LYS A 50 9.68 2.05 -5.84
N GLU A 51 9.21 0.87 -6.22
CA GLU A 51 8.02 0.75 -7.09
C GLU A 51 6.79 1.36 -6.44
N LEU A 52 6.58 1.11 -5.15
CA LEU A 52 5.48 1.67 -4.39
C LEU A 52 5.55 3.21 -4.37
N ASN A 53 6.72 3.78 -4.14
CA ASN A 53 6.91 5.24 -4.16
C ASN A 53 6.62 5.83 -5.56
N ALA A 54 7.00 5.13 -6.63
CA ALA A 54 6.68 5.52 -7.99
C ALA A 54 5.17 5.45 -8.28
N LYS A 55 4.45 4.46 -7.73
CA LYS A 55 2.98 4.36 -7.80
C LYS A 55 2.27 5.41 -6.94
N ALA A 56 2.85 5.80 -5.82
CA ALA A 56 2.32 6.80 -4.89
C ALA A 56 2.59 8.24 -5.37
N ASN A 57 2.28 8.52 -6.63
CA ASN A 57 2.57 9.78 -7.32
C ASN A 57 1.54 10.89 -7.05
N THR A 58 0.46 10.62 -6.32
CA THR A 58 -0.54 11.62 -5.92
C THR A 58 -0.83 11.56 -4.42
N THR A 59 -1.26 12.69 -3.87
CA THR A 59 -1.67 12.78 -2.45
C THR A 59 -2.82 11.83 -2.11
N ALA A 60 -3.75 11.64 -3.04
CA ALA A 60 -4.87 10.71 -2.85
C ALA A 60 -4.36 9.26 -2.66
N ILE A 61 -3.46 8.81 -3.54
CA ILE A 61 -2.87 7.47 -3.45
C ILE A 61 -2.03 7.34 -2.17
N ARG A 62 -1.19 8.33 -1.85
CA ARG A 62 -0.40 8.36 -0.61
C ARG A 62 -1.28 8.27 0.65
N SER A 63 -2.43 8.94 0.66
CA SER A 63 -3.38 8.89 1.78
C SER A 63 -3.96 7.49 1.99
N GLU A 64 -4.25 6.77 0.90
CA GLU A 64 -4.74 5.39 0.96
C GLU A 64 -3.68 4.43 1.54
N TYR A 65 -2.44 4.50 1.03
CA TYR A 65 -1.32 3.72 1.59
C TYR A 65 -1.11 4.02 3.07
N CYS A 66 -1.07 5.30 3.45
CA CYS A 66 -0.84 5.72 4.84
C CYS A 66 -1.91 5.19 5.80
N LYS A 67 -3.20 5.30 5.44
CA LYS A 67 -4.30 4.75 6.24
C LYS A 67 -4.15 3.24 6.43
N CYS A 68 -3.79 2.53 5.37
CA CYS A 68 -3.59 1.09 5.41
C CYS A 68 -2.40 0.66 6.28
N PHE A 69 -1.24 1.32 6.12
CA PHE A 69 -0.05 1.00 6.91
C PHE A 69 -0.23 1.34 8.39
N LYS A 70 -0.97 2.40 8.70
CA LYS A 70 -1.32 2.72 10.09
C LYS A 70 -2.11 1.59 10.75
N SER A 71 -3.06 0.97 10.05
CA SER A 71 -3.78 -0.19 10.60
C SER A 71 -2.88 -1.43 10.81
N ALA A 72 -1.87 -1.63 9.96
CA ALA A 72 -0.93 -2.74 10.12
C ALA A 72 0.02 -2.55 11.33
N ILE A 73 0.44 -1.32 11.62
CA ILE A 73 1.24 -0.99 12.82
C ILE A 73 0.43 -1.25 14.09
N VAL A 74 -0.86 -0.89 14.11
CA VAL A 74 -1.75 -1.11 15.26
C VAL A 74 -1.94 -2.61 15.57
N GLY A 75 -1.80 -3.48 14.55
CA GLY A 75 -1.79 -4.93 14.74
C GLY A 75 -0.47 -5.51 15.29
N ASN A 76 0.50 -4.68 15.66
CA ASN A 76 1.85 -5.08 16.09
C ASN A 76 2.63 -5.94 15.07
N LEU A 77 2.27 -5.87 13.79
CA LEU A 77 2.93 -6.64 12.73
C LEU A 77 4.28 -6.05 12.30
N VAL A 78 4.53 -4.77 12.58
CA VAL A 78 5.72 -4.03 12.10
C VAL A 78 6.17 -2.96 13.10
N ASP A 79 7.48 -2.76 13.23
CA ASP A 79 8.07 -1.64 13.95
C ASP A 79 8.19 -0.42 13.03
N ALA A 80 7.37 0.60 13.29
CA ALA A 80 7.35 1.83 12.51
C ALA A 80 8.68 2.60 12.53
N SER A 81 9.53 2.38 13.54
CA SER A 81 10.85 3.04 13.63
C SER A 81 11.80 2.56 12.54
N LEU A 82 11.65 1.30 12.10
CA LEU A 82 12.48 0.69 11.06
C LEU A 82 12.07 1.13 9.66
N ALA A 83 10.81 1.51 9.47
CA ALA A 83 10.33 2.02 8.19
C ALA A 83 11.16 3.23 7.71
N LYS A 84 11.71 4.04 8.62
CA LYS A 84 12.60 5.17 8.31
C LYS A 84 13.90 4.76 7.59
N GLY A 85 14.30 3.49 7.71
CA GLY A 85 15.45 2.94 6.98
C GLY A 85 15.11 2.48 5.56
N LEU A 86 13.83 2.55 5.15
CA LEU A 86 13.41 2.22 3.80
C LEU A 86 13.58 3.43 2.86
N PRO A 87 14.00 3.21 1.61
CA PRO A 87 14.26 4.31 0.68
C PRO A 87 12.98 5.05 0.28
N GLY A 88 13.00 6.39 0.30
CA GLY A 88 11.88 7.21 -0.16
C GLY A 88 10.75 7.42 0.87
N LEU A 89 11.02 7.14 2.15
CA LEU A 89 10.16 7.56 3.26
C LEU A 89 10.44 8.99 3.73
#